data_AF-A0A069SBB0-F1
#
_entry.id   AF-A0A069SBB0-F1
#
_cell.length_a   1.000
_cell.length_b   1.000
_cell.length_c   1.000
_cell.angle_alpha   90.00
_cell.angle_beta   90.00
_cell.angle_gamma   90.00
#
_symmetry.space_group_name_H-M   'P 1'
#
loop_
_entity.id
_entity.type
_entity.pdbx_description
1 polymer ?
#
loop_
_entity_poly.entity_id
_entity_poly.type
_entity_poly.pdbx_seq_one_letter_code
_entity_poly.pdbx_strand_id
1 'polypeptide(L)'
;MITAVENPSEKMQLAAVRQNPDLVSVLDNPTEEVQLAAVRQKADCLLQLREPTEKVCLAAIAENPEMIRYIHEPTEKMQLLV
;
A
#
# COMPACT_ATOMS: atom_id res chain seq x y z
N MET A 1 -31.22 12.79 -9.99
CA MET A 1 -30.45 11.53 -9.86
C MET A 1 -28.99 11.92 -9.81
N ILE A 2 -28.34 11.74 -8.67
CA ILE A 2 -26.92 12.04 -8.50
C ILE A 2 -26.20 10.79 -9.00
N THR A 3 -25.48 10.93 -10.10
CA THR A 3 -24.71 9.85 -10.73
C THR A 3 -23.61 9.40 -9.78
N ALA A 4 -23.65 8.11 -9.43
CA ALA A 4 -22.57 7.26 -8.95
C ALA A 4 -21.28 7.96 -8.47
N VAL A 5 -21.05 7.98 -7.15
CA VAL A 5 -19.69 8.15 -6.60
C VAL A 5 -18.98 6.81 -6.77
N GLU A 6 -18.70 6.44 -8.02
CA GLU A 6 -17.78 5.36 -8.35
C GLU A 6 -16.37 5.89 -8.07
N ASN A 7 -15.74 5.32 -7.05
CA ASN A 7 -14.42 5.63 -6.48
C ASN A 7 -14.39 6.78 -5.42
N PRO A 8 -14.17 6.48 -4.12
CA PRO A 8 -13.98 7.51 -3.09
C PRO A 8 -12.78 8.40 -3.41
N SER A 9 -12.90 9.71 -3.14
CA SER A 9 -11.78 10.64 -3.35
C SER A 9 -10.54 10.21 -2.58
N GLU A 10 -9.34 10.53 -3.10
CA GLU A 10 -8.06 10.21 -2.45
C GLU A 10 -8.02 10.65 -0.97
N LYS A 11 -8.58 11.82 -0.64
CA LYS A 11 -8.67 12.29 0.75
C LYS A 11 -9.48 11.35 1.65
N MET A 12 -10.57 10.77 1.14
CA MET A 12 -11.38 9.80 1.87
C MET A 12 -10.64 8.47 2.02
N GLN A 13 -9.96 8.02 0.95
CA GLN A 13 -9.12 6.83 1.00
C GLN A 13 -8.01 6.97 2.05
N LEU A 14 -7.29 8.10 2.05
CA LEU A 14 -6.28 8.43 3.04
C LEU A 14 -6.84 8.44 4.46
N ALA A 15 -8.01 9.05 4.67
CA ALA A 15 -8.65 9.06 5.99
C ALA A 15 -9.01 7.63 6.46
N ALA A 16 -9.50 6.79 5.55
CA ALA A 16 -9.83 5.40 5.85
C ALA A 16 -8.59 4.58 6.23
N VAL A 17 -7.53 4.60 5.41
CA VAL A 17 -6.31 3.81 5.71
C VAL A 17 -5.52 4.35 6.90
N ARG A 18 -5.65 5.64 7.24
CA ARG A 18 -5.10 6.22 8.49
C ARG A 18 -5.86 5.79 9.74
N GLN A 19 -7.13 5.44 9.59
CA GLN A 19 -7.92 4.90 10.70
C GLN A 19 -7.71 3.39 10.84
N ASN A 20 -7.66 2.68 9.71
CA ASN A 20 -7.41 1.25 9.65
C ASN A 20 -6.68 0.89 8.34
N PRO A 21 -5.38 0.56 8.39
CA PRO A 21 -4.59 0.30 7.19
C PRO A 21 -5.07 -0.94 6.42
N ASP A 22 -5.73 -1.91 7.08
CA ASP A 22 -6.31 -3.09 6.40
C ASP A 22 -7.45 -2.73 5.42
N LEU A 23 -8.02 -1.53 5.51
CA LEU A 23 -9.01 -1.05 4.54
C LEU A 23 -8.41 -0.80 3.14
N VAL A 24 -7.08 -0.81 2.99
CA VAL A 24 -6.46 -0.73 1.67
C VAL A 24 -6.89 -1.90 0.77
N SER A 25 -7.20 -3.06 1.35
CA SER A 25 -7.65 -4.26 0.64
C SER A 25 -9.00 -4.11 -0.07
N VAL A 26 -9.84 -3.15 0.33
CA VAL A 26 -11.17 -2.90 -0.24
C VAL A 26 -11.21 -1.69 -1.16
N LEU A 27 -10.11 -0.97 -1.32
CA LEU A 27 -10.02 0.17 -2.23
C LEU A 27 -9.77 -0.31 -3.66
N ASP A 28 -10.55 0.23 -4.60
CA ASP A 28 -10.31 0.00 -6.01
C ASP A 28 -9.23 0.95 -6.52
N ASN A 29 -8.06 0.40 -6.86
CA ASN A 29 -6.88 1.11 -7.36
C ASN A 29 -6.47 2.31 -6.47
N PRO A 30 -6.08 2.09 -5.20
CA PRO A 30 -5.63 3.16 -4.32
C PRO A 30 -4.41 3.89 -4.89
N THR A 31 -4.34 5.21 -4.69
CA THR A 31 -3.18 6.02 -5.14
C THR A 31 -1.89 5.59 -4.44
N GLU A 32 -0.73 5.88 -5.03
CA GLU A 32 0.58 5.59 -4.40
C GLU A 32 0.66 6.15 -2.97
N GLU A 33 0.11 7.34 -2.72
CA GLU A 33 0.08 7.95 -1.39
C GLU A 33 -0.79 7.17 -0.39
N VAL A 34 -1.93 6.63 -0.83
CA VAL A 34 -2.79 5.78 0.00
C VAL A 34 -2.09 4.46 0.32
N GLN A 35 -1.46 3.84 -0.68
CA GLN A 35 -0.68 2.62 -0.50
C GLN A 35 0.48 2.83 0.49
N LEU A 36 1.24 3.92 0.32
CA LEU A 36 2.32 4.32 1.22
C LEU A 36 1.82 4.55 2.65
N ALA A 37 0.67 5.21 2.82
CA ALA A 37 0.08 5.44 4.13
C ALA A 37 -0.34 4.13 4.83
N ALA A 38 -0.81 3.13 4.08
CA ALA A 38 -1.15 1.82 4.61
C ALA A 38 0.10 1.04 5.05
N VAL A 39 1.09 0.87 4.15
CA VAL A 39 2.29 0.05 4.46
C VAL A 39 3.18 0.65 5.54
N ARG A 40 3.22 1.98 5.67
CA ARG A 40 3.94 2.68 6.76
C ARG A 40 3.30 2.47 8.14
N GLN A 41 2.02 2.13 8.19
CA GLN A 41 1.35 1.78 9.45
C GLN A 41 1.39 0.29 9.72
N LYS A 42 1.32 -0.53 8.67
CA LYS A 42 1.32 -1.99 8.74
C LYS A 42 1.93 -2.56 7.47
N ALA A 43 3.18 -3.02 7.54
CA ALA A 43 3.91 -3.54 6.38
C ALA A 43 3.15 -4.67 5.65
N ASP A 44 2.43 -5.52 6.39
CA ASP A 44 1.62 -6.63 5.87
C ASP A 44 0.53 -6.18 4.87
N CYS A 45 0.14 -4.91 4.88
CA CYS A 45 -0.76 -4.34 3.87
C CYS A 45 -0.19 -4.48 2.45
N LEU A 46 1.13 -4.65 2.28
CA LEU A 46 1.75 -4.96 0.99
C LEU A 46 1.11 -6.20 0.33
N LEU A 47 0.76 -7.21 1.13
CA LEU A 47 0.15 -8.46 0.65
C LEU A 47 -1.26 -8.26 0.08
N GLN A 48 -1.89 -7.14 0.39
CA GLN A 48 -3.26 -6.80 -0.04
C GLN A 48 -3.27 -5.93 -1.29
N LEU A 49 -2.11 -5.44 -1.74
CA LEU A 49 -1.98 -4.57 -2.91
C LEU A 49 -1.79 -5.40 -4.18
N ARG A 50 -2.57 -5.09 -5.22
CA ARG A 50 -2.45 -5.76 -6.53
C ARG A 50 -1.18 -5.36 -7.27
N GLU A 51 -0.89 -4.06 -7.30
CA GLU A 51 0.23 -3.49 -8.06
C GLU A 51 0.95 -2.40 -7.21
N PRO A 52 1.65 -2.80 -6.13
CA PRO A 52 2.43 -1.85 -5.35
C PRO A 52 3.58 -1.28 -6.17
N THR A 53 3.82 0.02 -6.05
CA THR A 53 4.97 0.66 -6.70
C THR A 53 6.28 0.28 -6.00
N GLU A 54 7.42 0.45 -6.67
CA GLU A 54 8.74 0.23 -6.06
C GLU A 54 8.90 0.99 -4.74
N LYS A 55 8.38 2.24 -4.66
CA LYS A 55 8.43 3.03 -3.43
C LYS A 55 7.62 2.41 -2.30
N VAL A 56 6.44 1.85 -2.60
CA VAL A 56 5.59 1.17 -1.62
C VAL A 56 6.28 -0.09 -1.10
N CYS A 57 6.87 -0.89 -1.99
CA CYS A 57 7.65 -2.07 -1.62
C CYS A 57 8.85 -1.71 -0.73
N LEU A 58 9.63 -0.69 -1.10
CA LEU A 58 10.76 -0.22 -0.29
C LEU A 58 10.30 0.27 1.09
N ALA A 59 9.17 0.98 1.17
CA ALA A 59 8.61 1.42 2.44
C ALA A 59 8.18 0.23 3.31
N ALA A 60 7.52 -0.78 2.73
CA ALA A 60 7.11 -1.98 3.46
C ALA A 60 8.31 -2.78 3.99
N ILE A 61 9.39 -2.91 3.22
CA ILE A 61 10.64 -3.57 3.64
C ILE A 61 11.32 -2.77 4.76
N ALA A 62 11.35 -1.44 4.65
CA ALA A 62 11.93 -0.59 5.70
C ALA A 62 11.19 -0.74 7.04
N GLU A 63 9.86 -0.93 7.01
CA GLU A 63 9.06 -1.20 8.21
C GLU A 63 9.20 -2.65 8.70
N ASN A 64 9.28 -3.62 7.79
CA ASN A 64 9.47 -5.03 8.10
C ASN A 64 10.34 -5.71 7.01
N PRO A 65 11.64 -5.94 7.26
CA PRO A 65 12.57 -6.55 6.29
C PRO A 65 12.08 -7.87 5.72
N GLU A 66 11.30 -8.61 6.50
CA GLU A 66 10.70 -9.88 6.13
C GLU A 66 9.78 -9.76 4.90
N MET A 67 9.26 -8.56 4.60
CA MET A 67 8.39 -8.32 3.45
C MET A 67 9.04 -8.64 2.10
N ILE A 68 10.37 -8.63 2.02
CA ILE A 68 11.09 -8.94 0.78
C ILE A 68 10.72 -10.32 0.21
N ARG A 69 10.37 -11.30 1.08
CA ARG A 69 10.01 -12.66 0.65
C ARG A 69 8.70 -12.74 -0.14
N TYR A 70 7.88 -11.69 -0.06
CA TYR A 70 6.59 -11.62 -0.75
C TYR A 70 6.65 -10.80 -2.04
N ILE A 71 7.82 -10.29 -2.40
CA ILE A 71 8.07 -9.59 -3.66
C ILE A 71 8.67 -10.59 -4.64
N HIS A 72 7.99 -10.84 -5.77
CA HIS A 72 8.43 -11.84 -6.77
C HIS A 72 9.80 -11.53 -7.35
N GLU A 73 10.08 -10.25 -7.64
CA GLU A 73 11.32 -9.77 -8.25
C GLU A 73 11.83 -8.53 -7.49
N PRO A 74 12.48 -8.71 -6.32
CA PRO A 74 12.98 -7.58 -5.54
C PRO A 74 14.14 -6.90 -6.27
N THR A 75 14.10 -5.58 -6.38
CA THR A 75 15.19 -4.81 -6.98
C THR A 75 16.46 -4.90 -6.13
N GLU A 76 17.63 -4.60 -6.70
CA GLU A 76 18.88 -4.55 -5.93
C GLU A 76 18.76 -3.65 -4.70
N LYS A 77 18.04 -2.52 -4.82
CA LYS A 77 17.78 -1.62 -3.70
C LYS A 77 17.00 -2.29 -2.57
N MET A 78 16.01 -3.12 -2.90
CA MET A 78 15.24 -3.87 -1.90
C MET A 78 16.10 -4.91 -1.18
N GLN A 79 16.96 -5.60 -1.92
CA GLN A 79 17.86 -6.62 -1.38
C GLN A 79 18.93 -6.04 -0.44
N LEU A 80 19.28 -4.76 -0.57
CA LEU A 80 20.22 -4.07 0.32
C LEU A 80 19.59 -3.58 1.64
N LEU A 81 18.27 -3.71 1.81
CA LEU A 81 17.55 -3.28 3.02
C LEU A 81 17.35 -4.39 4.06
N VAL A 82 17.74 -5.63 3.75
CA VAL A 82 17.48 -6.81 4.59
C VAL A 82 18.75 -7.43 5.15
#